data_AF-W2GS38-F1
#
_entry.id   AF-W2GS38-F1
#
_cell.length_a   1.000
_cell.length_b   1.000
_cell.length_c   1.000
_cell.angle_alpha   90.00
_cell.angle_beta   90.00
_cell.angle_gamma   90.00
#
_symmetry.space_group_name_H-M   'P 1'
#
loop_
_entity.id
_entity.type
_entity.pdbx_description
1 polymer ?
#
loop_
_entity_poly.entity_id
_entity_poly.type
_entity_poly.pdbx_seq_one_letter_code
_entity_poly.pdbx_strand_id
1 'polypeptide(L)'
;MAGLPAINPLDPVVTPEGMEAASLDEVRAIRGANFAKLAKALEELHKRVAIGRSAAQRKGRAKALKRAAKMAQFETGDFVLYADVWSHRHSKLRVKWCGPARVVDTSSNWVFTVENLLTGETNEAHATRLKFYSDSSVGITEDLIAHVAHNREGHVVEKLLKAR
;
A
#
# COMPACT_ATOMS: atom_id res chain seq x y z
N MET A 1 29.08 33.80 -13.07
CA MET A 1 29.59 32.54 -13.69
C MET A 1 30.57 31.93 -12.69
N ALA A 2 30.12 31.09 -11.78
CA ALA A 2 30.97 30.42 -10.80
C ALA A 2 30.83 28.91 -10.99
N GLY A 3 31.58 28.38 -11.96
CA GLY A 3 31.75 26.95 -12.17
C GLY A 3 33.23 26.65 -12.07
N LEU A 4 33.60 25.69 -11.21
CA LEU A 4 34.98 25.20 -11.14
C LEU A 4 35.37 24.63 -12.52
N PRO A 5 36.63 24.83 -12.97
CA PRO A 5 37.11 24.27 -14.22
C PRO A 5 37.01 22.73 -14.20
N ALA A 6 36.77 22.13 -15.36
CA ALA A 6 36.66 20.68 -15.49
C ALA A 6 37.98 20.01 -15.09
N ILE A 7 37.90 19.05 -14.17
CA ILE A 7 39.05 18.33 -13.63
C ILE A 7 39.57 17.35 -14.70
N ASN A 8 40.87 17.43 -15.01
CA ASN A 8 41.54 16.53 -15.94
C ASN A 8 41.86 15.20 -15.23
N PRO A 9 41.68 14.02 -15.86
CA PRO A 9 42.06 12.73 -15.27
C PRO A 9 43.56 12.58 -14.96
N LEU A 10 44.42 13.44 -15.51
CA LEU A 10 45.84 13.54 -15.15
C LEU A 10 46.14 14.58 -14.08
N ASP A 11 45.15 15.36 -13.63
CA ASP A 11 45.35 16.30 -12.53
C ASP A 11 45.62 15.48 -11.26
N PRO A 12 46.69 15.80 -10.51
CA PRO A 12 46.96 15.15 -9.25
C PRO A 12 45.76 15.38 -8.34
N VAL A 13 45.09 14.31 -7.92
CA VAL A 13 44.14 14.38 -6.80
C VAL A 13 44.96 14.87 -5.63
N VAL A 14 44.78 16.12 -5.23
CA VAL A 14 45.50 16.72 -4.11
C VAL A 14 45.14 15.91 -2.86
N THR A 15 45.98 14.95 -2.51
CA THR A 15 45.96 14.37 -1.17
C THR A 15 46.57 15.42 -0.25
N PRO A 16 45.90 15.80 0.86
CA PRO A 16 46.45 16.76 1.80
C PRO A 16 47.86 16.33 2.21
N GLU A 17 48.85 17.23 2.05
CA GLU A 17 50.19 16.98 2.55
C GLU A 17 50.12 16.72 4.06
N GLY A 18 50.72 15.62 4.52
CA GLY A 18 50.67 15.19 5.92
C GLY A 18 49.56 14.18 6.25
N MET A 19 48.83 13.64 5.26
CA MET A 19 47.97 12.48 5.50
C MET A 19 48.84 11.23 5.67
N GLU A 20 49.02 10.78 6.91
CA GLU A 20 49.63 9.48 7.18
C GLU A 20 48.78 8.38 6.55
N ALA A 21 49.42 7.52 5.75
CA ALA A 21 48.74 6.39 5.14
C ALA A 21 48.31 5.42 6.25
N ALA A 22 47.00 5.37 6.52
CA ALA A 22 46.44 4.42 7.47
C ALA A 22 46.83 3.00 7.08
N SER A 23 47.32 2.22 8.05
CA SER A 23 47.66 0.83 7.79
C SER A 23 46.42 0.04 7.41
N LEU A 24 46.60 -0.99 6.59
CA LEU A 24 45.47 -1.85 6.17
C LEU A 24 44.77 -2.49 7.37
N ASP A 25 45.49 -2.73 8.46
CA ASP A 25 44.96 -3.28 9.70
C ASP A 25 44.14 -2.24 10.48
N GLU A 26 44.56 -0.97 10.52
CA GLU A 26 43.75 0.12 11.08
C GLU A 26 42.43 0.30 10.34
N VAL A 27 42.47 0.27 9.00
CA VAL A 27 41.26 0.39 8.18
C VAL A 27 40.32 -0.78 8.44
N ARG A 28 40.84 -2.01 8.57
CA ARG A 28 40.05 -3.20 8.92
C ARG A 28 39.45 -3.09 10.32
N ALA A 29 40.21 -2.62 11.31
CA ALA A 29 39.74 -2.44 12.67
C ALA A 29 38.62 -1.39 12.75
N ILE A 30 38.79 -0.24 12.09
CA ILE A 30 37.78 0.82 12.03
C ILE A 30 36.51 0.32 11.35
N ARG A 31 36.63 -0.38 10.22
CA ARG A 31 35.48 -0.97 9.52
C ARG A 31 34.77 -2.00 10.38
N GLY A 32 35.51 -2.89 11.04
CA GLY A 32 34.95 -3.90 11.95
C GLY A 32 34.15 -3.26 13.09
N ALA A 33 34.71 -2.22 13.72
CA ALA A 33 34.03 -1.48 14.78
C ALA A 33 32.74 -0.78 14.28
N ASN A 34 32.78 -0.19 13.08
CA ASN A 34 31.61 0.46 12.48
C ASN A 34 30.52 -0.56 12.09
N PHE A 35 30.88 -1.71 11.53
CA PHE A 35 29.93 -2.78 11.24
C PHE A 35 29.30 -3.34 12.52
N ALA A 36 30.06 -3.49 13.60
CA ALA A 36 29.51 -3.91 14.89
C ALA A 36 28.50 -2.90 15.44
N LYS A 37 28.77 -1.59 15.32
CA LYS A 37 27.82 -0.52 15.68
C LYS A 37 26.56 -0.57 14.82
N LEU A 38 26.71 -0.72 13.50
CA LEU A 38 25.59 -0.81 12.57
C LEU A 38 24.73 -2.04 12.85
N ALA A 39 25.34 -3.19 13.10
CA ALA A 39 24.63 -4.43 13.43
C ALA A 39 23.74 -4.25 14.68
N LYS A 40 24.28 -3.63 15.74
CA LYS A 40 23.50 -3.32 16.95
C LYS A 40 22.33 -2.37 16.66
N ALA A 41 22.58 -1.30 15.90
CA ALA A 41 21.52 -0.34 15.54
C ALA A 41 20.40 -0.99 14.71
N LEU A 42 20.75 -1.85 13.75
CA LEU A 42 19.77 -2.60 12.95
C LEU A 42 18.97 -3.59 13.79
N GLU A 43 19.62 -4.31 14.71
CA GLU A 43 18.94 -5.23 15.61
C GLU A 43 17.90 -4.51 16.48
N GLU A 44 18.27 -3.34 17.02
CA GLU A 44 17.35 -2.53 17.81
C GLU A 44 16.19 -1.99 16.98
N LEU A 45 16.45 -1.53 15.76
CA LEU A 45 15.41 -1.09 14.82
C LEU A 45 14.44 -2.25 14.51
N HIS A 46 14.96 -3.43 14.19
CA HIS A 46 14.15 -4.61 13.91
C HIS A 46 13.26 -5.00 15.10
N LYS A 47 13.80 -4.93 16.33
CA LYS A 47 13.01 -5.14 17.56
C LYS A 47 11.86 -4.15 17.67
N ARG A 48 12.13 -2.86 17.49
CA ARG A 48 11.09 -1.79 17.55
C ARG A 48 10.02 -2.00 16.47
N VAL A 49 10.41 -2.29 15.24
CA VAL A 49 9.49 -2.55 14.12
C VAL A 49 8.64 -3.80 14.38
N ALA A 50 9.23 -4.88 14.89
CA ALA A 50 8.51 -6.11 15.21
C ALA A 50 7.44 -5.87 16.29
N ILE A 51 7.77 -5.10 17.33
CA ILE A 51 6.82 -4.72 18.39
C ILE A 51 5.68 -3.88 17.79
N GLY A 52 6.00 -2.84 17.02
CA GLY A 52 5.01 -1.97 16.39
C GLY A 52 4.07 -2.74 15.45
N ARG A 53 4.64 -3.62 14.61
CA ARG A 53 3.86 -4.49 13.70
C ARG A 53 2.93 -5.42 14.47
N SER A 54 3.42 -6.05 15.54
CA SER A 54 2.63 -6.98 16.36
C SER A 54 1.48 -6.26 17.07
N ALA A 55 1.73 -5.06 17.59
CA ALA A 55 0.70 -4.22 18.20
C ALA A 55 -0.37 -3.79 17.18
N ALA A 56 0.04 -3.35 15.98
CA ALA A 56 -0.87 -2.99 14.90
C ALA A 56 -1.73 -4.18 14.44
N GLN A 57 -1.12 -5.36 14.27
CA GLN A 57 -1.84 -6.59 13.93
C GLN A 57 -2.86 -6.98 15.01
N ARG A 58 -2.48 -6.92 16.29
CA ARG A 58 -3.40 -7.21 17.40
C ARG A 58 -4.59 -6.26 17.41
N LYS A 59 -4.35 -4.95 17.22
CA LYS A 59 -5.40 -3.94 17.11
C LYS A 59 -6.32 -4.21 15.92
N GLY A 60 -5.75 -4.59 14.77
CA GLY A 60 -6.50 -4.99 13.58
C GLY A 60 -7.42 -6.19 13.83
N ARG A 61 -6.91 -7.25 14.45
CA ARG A 61 -7.70 -8.44 14.82
C ARG A 61 -8.82 -8.12 15.80
N ALA A 62 -8.54 -7.34 16.84
CA ALA A 62 -9.57 -6.92 17.81
C ALA A 62 -10.69 -6.09 17.14
N LYS A 63 -10.35 -5.23 16.17
CA LYS A 63 -11.34 -4.47 15.38
C LYS A 63 -12.17 -5.38 14.48
N ALA A 64 -11.56 -6.40 13.88
CA ALA A 64 -12.27 -7.38 13.07
C ALA A 64 -13.25 -8.22 13.89
N LEU A 65 -12.83 -8.72 15.07
CA LEU A 65 -13.69 -9.46 16.00
C LEU A 65 -14.92 -8.66 16.47
N LYS A 66 -14.77 -7.34 16.66
CA LYS A 66 -15.89 -6.46 17.04
C LYS A 66 -16.87 -6.16 15.89
N ARG A 67 -16.43 -6.32 14.64
CA ARG A 67 -17.32 -6.28 13.48
C ARG A 67 -17.79 -7.72 13.24
N ALA A 68 -18.85 -8.15 13.95
CA ALA A 68 -19.61 -9.30 13.47
C ALA A 68 -19.94 -9.02 12.00
N ALA A 69 -19.46 -9.88 11.10
CA ALA A 69 -19.67 -9.70 9.67
C ALA A 69 -21.17 -9.71 9.43
N LYS A 70 -21.75 -8.55 9.12
CA LYS A 70 -23.17 -8.45 8.77
C LYS A 70 -23.35 -9.32 7.53
N MET A 71 -24.12 -10.40 7.67
CA MET A 71 -24.46 -11.27 6.54
C MET A 71 -25.03 -10.40 5.43
N ALA A 72 -24.50 -10.55 4.22
CA ALA A 72 -25.04 -9.84 3.08
C ALA A 72 -26.31 -10.58 2.63
N GLN A 73 -27.43 -9.87 2.64
CA GLN A 73 -28.74 -10.39 2.27
C GLN A 73 -28.95 -10.12 0.78
N PHE A 74 -28.31 -10.90 -0.09
CA PHE A 74 -28.59 -10.83 -1.53
C PHE A 74 -29.64 -11.87 -1.89
N GLU A 75 -30.54 -11.52 -2.81
CA GLU A 75 -31.54 -12.41 -3.39
C GLU A 75 -31.35 -12.53 -4.91
N THR A 76 -31.89 -13.60 -5.49
CA THR A 76 -31.89 -13.78 -6.94
C THR A 76 -32.62 -12.63 -7.62
N GLY A 77 -31.95 -11.99 -8.58
CA GLY A 77 -32.44 -10.80 -9.28
C GLY A 77 -31.81 -9.49 -8.81
N ASP A 78 -31.12 -9.48 -7.67
CA ASP A 78 -30.46 -8.27 -7.17
C ASP A 78 -29.31 -7.82 -8.08
N PHE A 79 -29.23 -6.51 -8.29
CA PHE A 79 -28.10 -5.89 -8.98
C PHE A 79 -26.98 -5.57 -8.00
N VAL A 80 -25.78 -6.04 -8.33
CA VAL A 80 -24.59 -5.95 -7.48
C VAL A 80 -23.36 -5.47 -8.26
N LEU A 81 -22.47 -4.78 -7.55
CA LEU A 81 -21.08 -4.58 -7.94
C LEU A 81 -20.25 -5.75 -7.44
N TYR A 82 -19.21 -6.10 -8.19
CA TYR A 82 -18.32 -7.19 -7.84
C TYR A 82 -16.86 -6.74 -7.73
N ALA A 83 -16.11 -7.43 -6.87
CA ALA A 83 -14.68 -7.22 -6.65
C ALA A 83 -13.88 -8.46 -7.04
N ASP A 84 -12.96 -8.33 -7.99
CA ASP A 84 -12.04 -9.37 -8.45
C ASP A 84 -12.68 -10.68 -8.97
N VAL A 85 -13.99 -10.70 -9.27
CA VAL A 85 -14.70 -11.93 -9.70
C VAL A 85 -14.30 -12.35 -11.12
N TRP A 86 -14.24 -11.41 -12.07
CA TRP A 86 -13.78 -11.65 -13.45
C TRP A 86 -12.35 -11.15 -13.72
N SER A 87 -11.61 -10.71 -12.69
CA SER A 87 -10.29 -10.12 -12.90
C SER A 87 -9.21 -11.18 -13.10
N HIS A 88 -8.57 -11.19 -14.26
CA HIS A 88 -7.42 -12.07 -14.55
C HIS A 88 -6.11 -11.60 -13.87
N ARG A 89 -6.07 -10.37 -13.35
CA ARG A 89 -4.92 -9.81 -12.63
C ARG A 89 -5.35 -9.31 -11.26
N HIS A 90 -5.01 -10.05 -10.21
CA HIS A 90 -5.16 -9.60 -8.84
C HIS A 90 -4.11 -8.51 -8.54
N SER A 91 -4.50 -7.24 -8.49
CA SER A 91 -3.70 -6.26 -7.77
C SER A 91 -3.80 -6.57 -6.27
N LYS A 92 -2.85 -7.35 -5.76
CA LYS A 92 -2.82 -7.94 -4.41
C LYS A 92 -3.11 -6.97 -3.24
N LEU A 93 -3.04 -5.67 -3.47
CA LEU A 93 -3.19 -4.64 -2.44
C LEU A 93 -4.44 -3.77 -2.59
N ARG A 94 -5.25 -3.91 -3.66
CA ARG A 94 -6.31 -2.94 -3.95
C ARG A 94 -7.54 -3.61 -4.53
N VAL A 95 -8.69 -3.35 -3.91
CA VAL A 95 -9.99 -3.79 -4.41
C VAL A 95 -10.59 -2.69 -5.31
N LYS A 96 -11.01 -3.08 -6.52
CA LYS A 96 -11.82 -2.24 -7.41
C LYS A 96 -13.21 -2.86 -7.54
N TRP A 97 -14.24 -2.08 -7.23
CA TRP A 97 -15.63 -2.45 -7.47
C TRP A 97 -15.99 -2.19 -8.93
N CYS A 98 -16.35 -3.24 -9.65
CA CYS A 98 -16.61 -3.24 -11.08
C CYS A 98 -18.06 -3.64 -11.37
N GLY A 99 -18.58 -3.08 -12.47
CA GLY A 99 -19.72 -3.53 -13.26
C GLY A 99 -21.06 -3.68 -12.54
N PRO A 100 -22.20 -3.46 -13.21
CA PRO A 100 -23.44 -4.06 -12.78
C PRO A 100 -23.43 -5.55 -13.14
N ALA A 101 -23.47 -6.41 -12.13
CA ALA A 101 -23.80 -7.82 -12.26
C ALA A 101 -25.17 -8.09 -11.62
N ARG A 102 -25.78 -9.21 -11.95
CA ARG A 102 -27.04 -9.66 -11.37
C ARG A 102 -26.83 -10.99 -10.67
N VAL A 103 -27.41 -11.14 -9.48
CA VAL A 103 -27.43 -12.44 -8.79
C VAL A 103 -28.40 -13.36 -9.51
N VAL A 104 -27.92 -14.52 -9.96
CA VAL A 104 -28.72 -15.52 -10.69
C VAL A 104 -29.08 -16.70 -9.80
N ASP A 105 -28.19 -17.07 -8.88
CA ASP A 105 -28.42 -18.20 -7.98
C ASP A 105 -27.70 -18.01 -6.64
N THR A 106 -28.17 -18.72 -5.61
CA THR A 106 -27.63 -18.69 -4.26
C THR A 106 -27.16 -20.09 -3.85
N SER A 107 -25.87 -20.38 -4.08
CA SER A 107 -25.25 -21.66 -3.69
C SER A 107 -25.21 -21.83 -2.17
N SER A 108 -24.97 -20.75 -1.42
CA SER A 108 -25.02 -20.74 0.05
C SER A 108 -25.29 -19.34 0.59
N ASN A 109 -25.50 -19.22 1.90
CA ASN A 109 -25.64 -17.92 2.58
C ASN A 109 -24.46 -16.95 2.39
N TRP A 110 -23.33 -17.42 1.86
CA TRP A 110 -22.10 -16.64 1.67
C TRP A 110 -21.55 -16.68 0.24
N VAL A 111 -22.11 -17.50 -0.64
CA VAL A 111 -21.61 -17.70 -2.00
C VAL A 111 -22.78 -17.61 -2.96
N PHE A 112 -22.68 -16.69 -3.91
CA PHE A 112 -23.72 -16.35 -4.88
C PHE A 112 -23.15 -16.50 -6.28
N THR A 113 -23.97 -17.00 -7.20
CA THR A 113 -23.66 -17.01 -8.62
C THR A 113 -24.13 -15.70 -9.22
N VAL A 114 -23.19 -14.95 -9.78
CA VAL A 114 -23.45 -13.64 -10.39
C VAL A 114 -23.20 -13.70 -11.88
N GLU A 115 -24.09 -13.07 -12.64
CA GLU A 115 -24.01 -12.90 -14.08
C GLU A 115 -23.57 -11.47 -14.40
N ASN A 116 -22.53 -11.34 -15.21
CA ASN A 116 -22.14 -10.05 -15.76
C ASN A 116 -23.09 -9.68 -16.89
N LEU A 117 -23.82 -8.58 -16.73
CA LEU A 117 -24.84 -8.15 -17.69
C LEU A 117 -24.28 -7.69 -19.04
N LEU A 118 -22.98 -7.39 -19.11
CA LEU A 118 -22.33 -6.96 -20.34
C LEU A 118 -21.80 -8.16 -21.15
N THR A 119 -21.26 -9.18 -20.47
CA THR A 119 -20.62 -10.33 -21.13
C THR A 119 -21.51 -11.57 -21.15
N GLY A 120 -22.55 -11.64 -20.31
CA GLY A 120 -23.38 -12.83 -20.11
C GLY A 120 -22.67 -13.97 -19.37
N GLU A 121 -21.42 -13.77 -18.95
CA GLU A 121 -20.66 -14.77 -18.21
C GLU A 121 -21.16 -14.86 -16.78
N THR A 122 -21.23 -16.08 -16.24
CA THR A 122 -21.58 -16.34 -14.85
C THR A 122 -20.36 -16.79 -14.06
N ASN A 123 -20.25 -16.36 -12.80
CA ASN A 123 -19.19 -16.78 -11.89
C ASN A 123 -19.69 -16.81 -10.45
N GLU A 124 -19.12 -17.69 -9.63
CA GLU A 124 -19.38 -17.72 -8.20
C GLU A 124 -18.55 -16.66 -7.47
N ALA A 125 -19.18 -15.96 -6.54
CA ALA A 125 -18.56 -14.93 -5.73
C ALA A 125 -18.97 -15.04 -4.26
N HIS A 126 -18.00 -14.87 -3.37
CA HIS A 126 -18.28 -14.75 -1.95
C HIS A 126 -18.98 -13.41 -1.64
N ALA A 127 -19.88 -13.37 -0.66
CA ALA A 127 -20.65 -12.20 -0.25
C ALA A 127 -19.79 -10.94 0.01
N THR A 128 -18.57 -11.13 0.53
CA THR A 128 -17.62 -10.02 0.78
C THR A 128 -17.04 -9.39 -0.49
N ARG A 129 -17.16 -10.08 -1.62
CA ARG A 129 -16.77 -9.60 -2.96
C ARG A 129 -17.95 -9.00 -3.71
N LEU A 130 -19.11 -8.90 -3.08
CA LEU A 130 -20.32 -8.31 -3.65
C LEU A 130 -20.76 -7.09 -2.84
N LYS A 131 -21.35 -6.13 -3.52
CA LYS A 131 -21.94 -4.93 -2.92
C LYS A 131 -23.19 -4.59 -3.70
N PHE A 132 -24.26 -4.12 -3.05
CA PHE A 132 -25.42 -3.62 -3.79
C PHE A 132 -25.04 -2.54 -4.79
N TYR A 133 -25.62 -2.64 -5.98
CA TYR A 133 -25.44 -1.65 -7.02
C TYR A 133 -25.95 -0.29 -6.58
N SER A 134 -25.19 0.74 -6.91
CA SER A 134 -25.51 2.14 -6.68
C SER A 134 -24.63 2.96 -7.60
N ASP A 135 -25.22 3.85 -8.39
CA ASP A 135 -24.49 4.68 -9.37
C ASP A 135 -23.33 5.44 -8.72
N SER A 136 -23.54 5.94 -7.51
CA SER A 136 -22.50 6.66 -6.76
C SER A 136 -21.35 5.76 -6.30
N SER A 137 -21.49 4.43 -6.36
CA SER A 137 -20.46 3.47 -5.94
C SER A 137 -19.65 2.88 -7.10
N VAL A 138 -20.07 3.09 -8.34
CA VAL A 138 -19.39 2.55 -9.53
C VAL A 138 -18.06 3.27 -9.74
N GLY A 139 -16.97 2.52 -9.97
CA GLY A 139 -15.67 3.10 -10.30
C GLY A 139 -14.93 3.75 -9.13
N ILE A 140 -15.48 3.71 -7.92
CA ILE A 140 -14.75 4.13 -6.71
C ILE A 140 -13.69 3.09 -6.39
N THR A 141 -12.43 3.50 -6.48
CA THR A 141 -11.27 2.72 -6.05
C THR A 141 -10.91 3.06 -4.61
N GLU A 142 -10.29 2.12 -3.90
CA GLU A 142 -9.71 2.40 -2.57
C GLU A 142 -8.71 3.55 -2.63
N ASP A 143 -8.01 3.75 -3.75
CA ASP A 143 -7.10 4.88 -3.96
C ASP A 143 -7.82 6.22 -3.98
N LEU A 144 -8.97 6.31 -4.64
CA LEU A 144 -9.80 7.52 -4.61
C LEU A 144 -10.27 7.80 -3.18
N ILE A 145 -10.69 6.77 -2.43
CA ILE A 145 -11.11 6.94 -1.03
C ILE A 145 -9.94 7.38 -0.15
N ALA A 146 -8.77 6.74 -0.28
CA ALA A 146 -7.58 7.05 0.49
C ALA A 146 -7.06 8.45 0.16
N HIS A 147 -7.06 8.83 -1.12
CA HIS A 147 -6.68 10.16 -1.57
C HIS A 147 -7.64 11.23 -1.04
N VAL A 148 -8.95 11.01 -1.11
CA VAL A 148 -9.94 11.92 -0.51
C VAL A 148 -9.77 12.01 1.00
N ALA A 149 -9.53 10.90 1.70
CA ALA A 149 -9.30 10.90 3.15
C ALA A 149 -8.03 11.69 3.51
N HIS A 150 -6.96 11.53 2.73
CA HIS A 150 -5.70 12.24 2.92
C HIS A 150 -5.81 13.74 2.59
N ASN A 151 -6.53 14.10 1.53
CA ASN A 151 -6.77 15.51 1.18
C ASN A 151 -7.81 16.21 2.06
N ARG A 152 -8.69 15.44 2.73
CA ARG A 152 -9.64 15.98 3.72
C ARG A 152 -8.97 16.40 5.02
N GLU A 153 -7.76 15.94 5.30
CA GLU A 153 -6.87 16.60 6.25
C GLU A 153 -6.38 17.92 5.62
N GLY A 154 -7.28 18.91 5.59
CA GLY A 154 -6.97 20.23 5.06
C GLY A 154 -5.76 20.81 5.79
N HIS A 155 -4.80 21.35 5.04
CA HIS A 155 -3.75 22.17 5.61
C HIS A 155 -4.36 23.44 6.19
N VAL A 156 -4.04 23.77 7.44
CA VAL A 156 -4.36 25.10 7.99
C VAL A 156 -3.46 26.11 7.28
N VAL A 157 -4.05 26.98 6.46
CA VAL A 157 -3.33 28.01 5.71
C VAL A 157 -3.75 29.37 6.25
N GLU A 158 -2.81 30.18 6.71
CA GLU A 158 -3.10 31.54 7.22
C GLU A 158 -3.63 32.47 6.13
N LYS A 159 -3.14 32.34 4.89
CA LYS A 159 -3.58 33.18 3.76
C LYS A 159 -3.28 32.54 2.40
N LEU A 160 -4.26 32.54 1.50
CA LEU A 160 -4.06 32.18 0.09
C LEU A 160 -3.75 33.44 -0.72
N LEU A 161 -2.55 33.52 -1.30
CA LEU A 161 -2.07 34.73 -1.99
C LEU A 161 -2.45 34.78 -3.49
N LYS A 162 -2.68 33.63 -4.14
CA LYS A 162 -3.31 33.48 -5.47
C LYS A 162 -3.39 31.98 -5.82
N ALA A 163 -4.55 31.52 -6.25
CA ALA A 163 -4.69 30.26 -6.98
C ALA A 163 -4.64 30.58 -8.49
N ARG A 164 -3.92 29.77 -9.26
CA ARG A 164 -3.76 29.95 -10.71
C ARG A 164 -4.82 29.17 -11.46
#